data_AF-A0A7W4BZQ7-F1
#
_entry.id   AF-A0A7W4BZQ7-F1
#
_cell.length_a   1.000
_cell.length_b   1.000
_cell.length_c   1.000
_cell.angle_alpha   90.00
_cell.angle_beta   90.00
_cell.angle_gamma   90.00
#
_symmetry.space_group_name_H-M   'P 1'
#
loop_
_entity.id
_entity.type
_entity.pdbx_description
1 polymer ?
#
loop_
_entity_poly.entity_id
_entity_poly.type
_entity_poly.pdbx_seq_one_letter_code
_entity_poly.pdbx_strand_id
1 'polypeptide(L)'
;MTHKTFSRLAIIAAGGFFGFILWIIYLANTGSQSVFFDVIKHVPYGDKICHMLLFGLLTFVANLALQSRHFCIGRLPLYYGTVLVSIFVLSEEISQGFIPSRTLDIIDLVADAVGIILFSYLSGLTQRYIDNHHESIRVS
;
A
#
# COMPACT_ATOMS: atom_id res chain seq x y z
N MET A 1 -16.98 18.86 -12.50
CA MET A 1 -16.60 17.67 -13.30
C MET A 1 -15.40 16.89 -12.73
N THR A 2 -14.95 17.15 -11.49
CA THR A 2 -13.58 16.84 -11.03
C THR A 2 -13.42 15.54 -10.22
N HIS A 3 -14.42 15.16 -9.41
CA HIS A 3 -14.28 14.04 -8.46
C HIS A 3 -14.29 12.64 -9.11
N LYS A 4 -15.05 12.46 -10.20
CA LYS A 4 -15.15 11.17 -10.92
C LYS A 4 -13.89 10.85 -11.72
N THR A 5 -13.30 11.85 -12.38
CA THR A 5 -12.07 11.67 -13.17
C THR A 5 -10.87 11.38 -12.27
N PHE A 6 -10.77 12.08 -11.13
CA PHE A 6 -9.74 11.83 -10.13
C PHE A 6 -9.80 10.41 -9.57
N SER A 7 -11.01 9.94 -9.20
CA SER A 7 -11.20 8.56 -8.73
C SER A 7 -10.83 7.52 -9.79
N ARG A 8 -11.13 7.77 -11.07
CA ARG A 8 -10.71 6.88 -12.18
C ARG A 8 -9.19 6.82 -12.32
N LEU A 9 -8.50 7.95 -12.25
CA LEU A 9 -7.04 8.00 -12.29
C LEU A 9 -6.42 7.26 -11.10
N ALA A 10 -6.98 7.45 -9.90
CA ALA A 10 -6.52 6.73 -8.71
C ALA A 10 -6.73 5.21 -8.83
N ILE A 11 -7.85 4.76 -9.40
CA ILE A 11 -8.11 3.33 -9.67
C ILE A 11 -7.11 2.77 -10.68
N ILE A 12 -6.83 3.49 -11.78
CA ILE A 12 -5.84 3.07 -12.78
C ILE A 12 -4.45 3.00 -12.15
N ALA A 13 -4.06 4.02 -11.38
CA ALA A 13 -2.79 4.04 -10.67
C ALA A 13 -2.69 2.89 -9.64
N ALA A 14 -3.75 2.63 -8.86
CA ALA A 14 -3.80 1.52 -7.93
C ALA A 14 -3.65 0.18 -8.64
N GLY A 15 -4.39 -0.04 -9.73
CA GLY A 15 -4.33 -1.27 -10.52
C GLY A 15 -2.97 -1.48 -11.17
N GLY A 16 -2.38 -0.43 -11.74
CA GLY A 16 -1.04 -0.49 -12.34
C GLY A 16 0.04 -0.77 -11.30
N PHE A 17 -0.01 -0.11 -10.15
CA PHE A 17 0.95 -0.31 -9.07
C PHE A 17 0.79 -1.69 -8.42
N PHE A 18 -0.45 -2.17 -8.24
CA PHE A 18 -0.72 -3.53 -7.79
C PHE A 18 -0.18 -4.57 -8.77
N GLY A 19 -0.39 -4.37 -10.08
CA GLY A 19 0.19 -5.23 -11.11
C GLY A 19 1.73 -5.24 -11.09
N PHE A 20 2.35 -4.09 -10.85
CA PHE A 20 3.80 -3.99 -10.65
C PHE A 20 4.26 -4.79 -9.42
N ILE A 21 3.56 -4.70 -8.29
CA ILE A 21 3.87 -5.49 -7.08
C ILE A 21 3.74 -6.99 -7.35
N LEU A 22 2.67 -7.43 -8.02
CA LEU A 22 2.50 -8.85 -8.41
C LEU A 22 3.64 -9.35 -9.28
N TRP A 23 4.14 -8.51 -10.20
CA TRP A 23 5.30 -8.85 -11.02
C TRP A 23 6.58 -8.99 -10.20
N ILE A 24 6.82 -8.10 -9.23
CA ILE A 24 7.96 -8.21 -8.29
C ILE A 24 7.86 -9.48 -7.45
N ILE A 25 6.68 -9.78 -6.90
CA ILE A 25 6.43 -11.02 -6.13
C ILE A 25 6.70 -12.25 -7.00
N TYR A 26 6.22 -12.26 -8.25
CA TYR A 26 6.48 -13.35 -9.18
C TYR A 26 7.99 -13.57 -9.38
N LEU A 27 8.75 -12.50 -9.65
CA LEU A 27 10.20 -12.59 -9.82
C LEU A 27 10.91 -13.11 -8.56
N ALA A 28 10.46 -12.67 -7.39
CA ALA A 28 11.00 -13.14 -6.11
C ALA A 28 10.71 -14.63 -5.88
N ASN A 29 9.48 -15.07 -6.19
CA ASN A 29 9.07 -16.46 -6.04
C ASN A 29 9.82 -17.40 -7.00
N THR A 30 10.12 -16.97 -8.22
CA THR A 30 10.92 -17.75 -9.18
C THR A 30 12.43 -17.67 -8.93
N GLY A 31 12.88 -16.91 -7.92
CA GLY A 31 14.30 -16.70 -7.63
C GLY A 31 15.04 -15.97 -8.77
N SER A 32 14.31 -15.26 -9.62
CA SER A 32 14.88 -14.57 -10.78
C SER A 32 15.66 -13.33 -10.35
N GLN A 33 16.75 -13.02 -11.05
CA GLN A 33 17.52 -11.82 -10.77
C GLN A 33 16.88 -10.60 -11.43
N SER A 34 16.92 -9.47 -10.72
CA SER A 34 16.39 -8.19 -11.18
C SER A 34 17.26 -7.08 -10.61
N VAL A 35 17.40 -6.00 -11.36
CA VAL A 35 18.17 -4.80 -10.95
C VAL A 35 17.68 -4.27 -9.60
N PHE A 36 16.37 -4.39 -9.32
CA PHE A 36 15.79 -4.00 -8.04
C PHE A 36 16.36 -4.81 -6.87
N PHE A 37 16.49 -6.13 -7.03
CA PHE A 37 17.05 -6.99 -6.00
C PHE A 37 18.54 -6.72 -5.77
N ASP A 38 19.27 -6.39 -6.83
CA ASP A 38 20.69 -6.04 -6.69
C ASP A 38 20.86 -4.74 -5.92
N VAL A 39 20.07 -3.70 -6.21
CA VAL A 39 20.11 -2.44 -5.44
C VAL A 39 19.75 -2.69 -3.97
N ILE A 40 18.70 -3.47 -3.71
CA ILE A 40 18.23 -3.78 -2.36
C ILE A 40 19.31 -4.49 -1.53
N LYS A 41 20.05 -5.43 -2.13
CA LYS A 41 21.13 -6.18 -1.45
C LYS A 41 22.29 -5.30 -0.99
N HIS A 42 22.52 -4.15 -1.62
CA HIS A 42 23.59 -3.23 -1.24
C HIS A 42 23.19 -2.23 -0.15
N VAL A 43 21.90 -2.15 0.19
CA VAL A 43 21.37 -1.25 1.22
C VAL A 43 21.12 -2.06 2.50
N PRO A 44 21.67 -1.65 3.66
CA PRO A 44 21.35 -2.31 4.93
C PRO A 44 19.83 -2.25 5.19
N TYR A 45 19.21 -3.41 5.41
CA TYR A 45 17.75 -3.52 5.60
C TYR A 45 16.92 -3.00 4.41
N GLY A 46 17.50 -2.97 3.20
CA GLY A 46 16.83 -2.45 2.01
C GLY A 46 15.56 -3.22 1.64
N ASP A 47 15.53 -4.51 1.95
CA ASP A 47 14.38 -5.41 1.83
C ASP A 47 13.19 -4.88 2.64
N LYS A 48 13.42 -4.58 3.92
CA LYS A 48 12.41 -4.13 4.87
C LYS A 48 11.89 -2.74 4.54
N ILE A 49 12.79 -1.85 4.12
CA ILE A 49 12.39 -0.51 3.66
C ILE A 49 11.53 -0.62 2.40
N CYS A 50 11.90 -1.52 1.49
CA CYS A 50 11.13 -1.76 0.26
C CYS A 50 9.73 -2.30 0.59
N HIS A 51 9.63 -3.28 1.48
CA HIS A 51 8.37 -3.83 2.01
C HIS A 51 7.46 -2.72 2.58
N MET A 52 7.98 -1.96 3.54
CA MET A 52 7.28 -0.83 4.14
C MET A 52 6.78 0.19 3.10
N LEU A 53 7.63 0.55 2.13
CA LEU A 53 7.29 1.54 1.11
C LEU A 53 6.31 1.00 0.05
N LEU A 54 6.50 -0.22 -0.43
CA LEU A 54 5.65 -0.82 -1.46
C LEU A 54 4.23 -1.00 -0.95
N PHE A 55 4.06 -1.65 0.20
CA PHE A 55 2.74 -1.93 0.74
C PHE A 55 2.10 -0.69 1.40
N GLY A 56 2.92 0.21 1.94
CA GLY A 56 2.46 1.53 2.39
C GLY A 56 1.92 2.37 1.23
N LEU A 57 2.66 2.50 0.13
CA LEU A 57 2.21 3.25 -1.05
C LEU A 57 0.98 2.60 -1.68
N LEU A 58 0.94 1.26 -1.75
CA LEU A 58 -0.24 0.53 -2.24
C LEU A 58 -1.46 0.85 -1.38
N THR A 59 -1.31 0.87 -0.05
CA THR A 59 -2.36 1.25 0.89
C THR A 59 -2.88 2.65 0.63
N PHE A 60 -1.98 3.62 0.44
CA PHE A 60 -2.37 5.01 0.17
C PHE A 60 -3.15 5.16 -1.14
N VAL A 61 -2.63 4.59 -2.22
CA VAL A 61 -3.26 4.69 -3.54
C VAL A 61 -4.57 3.88 -3.57
N ALA A 62 -4.64 2.73 -2.89
CA ALA A 62 -5.87 1.95 -2.74
C ALA A 62 -6.94 2.69 -1.93
N ASN A 63 -6.57 3.33 -0.83
CA ASN A 63 -7.48 4.18 -0.05
C ASN A 63 -8.02 5.33 -0.93
N LEU A 64 -7.14 5.99 -1.70
CA LEU A 64 -7.54 7.06 -2.61
C LEU A 64 -8.48 6.58 -3.73
N ALA A 65 -8.18 5.42 -4.33
CA ALA A 65 -9.01 4.78 -5.34
C ALA A 65 -10.41 4.46 -4.82
N LEU A 66 -10.51 4.03 -3.56
CA LEU A 66 -11.76 3.75 -2.85
C LEU A 66 -12.40 4.99 -2.22
N GLN A 67 -11.95 6.20 -2.60
CA GLN A 67 -12.49 7.47 -2.12
C GLN A 67 -12.41 7.61 -0.60
N SER A 68 -11.37 7.04 0.02
CA SER A 68 -11.13 7.05 1.47
C SER A 68 -12.34 6.59 2.29
N ARG A 69 -13.18 5.70 1.72
CA ARG A 69 -14.28 5.08 2.45
C ARG A 69 -13.70 4.32 3.62
N HIS A 70 -14.24 4.60 4.80
CA HIS A 70 -13.81 3.98 6.05
C HIS A 70 -15.02 3.65 6.91
N PHE A 71 -14.81 2.72 7.82
CA PHE A 71 -15.73 2.44 8.91
C PHE A 71 -14.99 2.68 10.23
N CYS A 72 -15.72 3.09 11.27
CA CYS A 72 -15.11 3.38 12.56
C CYS A 72 -15.13 2.12 13.44
N ILE A 73 -13.96 1.68 13.89
CA ILE A 73 -13.85 0.74 15.00
C ILE A 73 -13.53 1.55 16.25
N GLY A 74 -14.55 1.81 17.08
CA GLY A 74 -14.43 2.72 18.20
C GLY A 74 -14.11 4.15 17.74
N ARG A 75 -12.90 4.63 18.06
CA ARG A 75 -12.42 5.98 17.68
C ARG A 75 -11.49 5.99 16.46
N LEU A 76 -11.16 4.83 15.91
CA LEU A 76 -10.19 4.71 14.82
C LEU A 76 -10.94 4.53 13.48
N PRO A 77 -10.75 5.44 12.51
CA PRO A 77 -11.26 5.26 11.16
C PRO A 77 -10.42 4.21 10.43
N LEU A 78 -11.04 3.10 10.03
CA LEU A 78 -10.40 2.00 9.33
C LEU A 78 -10.85 2.01 7.87
N TYR A 79 -9.92 2.27 6.96
CA TYR A 79 -10.20 2.39 5.53
C TYR A 79 -10.35 1.02 4.87
N TYR A 80 -11.27 0.89 3.92
CA TYR A 80 -11.45 -0.36 3.17
C TYR A 80 -10.18 -0.77 2.40
N GLY A 81 -9.47 0.20 1.81
CA GLY A 81 -8.21 -0.07 1.09
C GLY A 81 -7.14 -0.64 2.02
N THR A 82 -7.04 -0.10 3.24
CA THR A 82 -6.13 -0.59 4.29
C THR A 82 -6.43 -2.03 4.66
N VAL A 83 -7.71 -2.40 4.83
CA VAL A 83 -8.09 -3.79 5.11
C VAL A 83 -7.70 -4.72 3.98
N LEU A 84 -8.03 -4.35 2.74
CA LEU A 84 -7.73 -5.18 1.57
C LEU A 84 -6.23 -5.41 1.41
N VAL A 85 -5.41 -4.36 1.55
CA VAL A 85 -3.95 -4.47 1.47
C VAL A 85 -3.39 -5.28 2.64
N SER A 86 -3.91 -5.11 3.86
CA SER A 86 -3.47 -5.89 5.02
C SER A 86 -3.73 -7.39 4.83
N ILE A 87 -4.92 -7.75 4.32
CA ILE A 87 -5.25 -9.15 4.00
C ILE A 87 -4.33 -9.68 2.91
N PHE A 88 -4.06 -8.89 1.88
CA PHE A 88 -3.17 -9.27 0.79
C PHE A 88 -1.74 -9.54 1.29
N VAL A 89 -1.15 -8.62 2.05
CA VAL A 89 0.20 -8.78 2.64
C VAL A 89 0.28 -10.01 3.52
N LEU A 90 -0.67 -10.18 4.44
CA LEU A 90 -0.69 -11.35 5.32
C LEU A 90 -0.75 -12.65 4.51
N SER A 91 -1.53 -12.67 3.43
CA SER A 91 -1.65 -13.84 2.57
C SER A 91 -0.36 -14.09 1.77
N GLU A 92 0.30 -13.03 1.31
CA GLU A 92 1.58 -13.09 0.60
C GLU A 92 2.66 -13.65 1.52
N GLU A 93 2.81 -13.12 2.73
CA GLU A 93 3.80 -13.56 3.70
C GLU A 93 3.59 -15.01 4.15
N ILE A 94 2.33 -15.41 4.36
CA ILE A 94 1.99 -16.82 4.61
C ILE A 94 2.34 -17.69 3.41
N SER A 95 2.11 -17.21 2.18
CA SER A 95 2.43 -17.97 0.96
C SER A 95 3.93 -18.20 0.79
N GLN A 96 4.77 -17.24 1.22
CA GLN A 96 6.22 -17.38 1.19
C GLN A 96 6.71 -18.56 2.02
N GLY A 97 6.05 -18.87 3.14
CA GLY A 97 6.36 -20.05 3.98
C GLY A 97 6.22 -21.39 3.27
N PHE A 98 5.53 -21.45 2.12
CA PHE A 98 5.39 -22.66 1.29
C PHE A 98 6.33 -22.68 0.08
N ILE A 99 7.14 -21.64 -0.13
CA ILE A 99 7.98 -21.47 -1.31
C ILE A 99 9.45 -21.71 -0.91
N PRO A 100 10.14 -22.72 -1.48
CA PRO A 100 11.52 -23.04 -1.09
C PRO A 100 12.56 -21.93 -1.31
N SER A 101 12.28 -21.00 -2.24
CA SER A 101 13.13 -19.85 -2.54
C SER A 101 12.90 -18.65 -1.60
N ARG A 102 11.90 -18.72 -0.71
CA ARG A 102 11.50 -17.64 0.20
C ARG A 102 11.44 -18.16 1.65
N THR A 103 11.49 -17.23 2.59
CA THR A 103 11.40 -17.52 4.02
C THR A 103 10.41 -16.55 4.62
N LEU A 104 9.44 -17.07 5.37
CA LEU A 104 8.55 -16.25 6.18
C LEU A 104 9.41 -15.47 7.19
N ASP A 105 9.41 -14.14 7.09
CA ASP A 105 10.11 -13.22 7.97
C ASP A 105 9.11 -12.31 8.68
N ILE A 106 9.01 -12.50 10.00
CA ILE A 106 8.17 -11.67 10.86
C ILE A 106 8.59 -10.20 10.79
N ILE A 107 9.86 -9.91 10.52
CA ILE A 107 10.36 -8.54 10.40
C ILE A 107 9.80 -7.88 9.13
N ASP A 108 9.64 -8.61 8.03
CA ASP A 108 9.01 -8.10 6.81
C ASP A 108 7.54 -7.78 7.07
N LEU A 109 6.82 -8.67 7.78
CA LEU A 109 5.45 -8.42 8.19
C LEU A 109 5.31 -7.16 9.08
N VAL A 110 6.26 -6.94 10.00
CA VAL A 110 6.29 -5.73 10.83
C VAL A 110 6.58 -4.49 9.97
N ALA A 111 7.50 -4.58 9.02
CA ALA A 111 7.79 -3.48 8.09
C ALA A 111 6.56 -3.11 7.27
N ASP A 112 5.82 -4.10 6.78
CA ASP A 112 4.57 -3.90 6.05
C ASP A 112 3.50 -3.26 6.93
N ALA A 113 3.33 -3.75 8.17
CA ALA A 113 2.37 -3.18 9.11
C ALA A 113 2.69 -1.69 9.42
N VAL A 114 3.97 -1.36 9.62
CA VAL A 114 4.42 0.03 9.82
C VAL A 114 4.08 0.89 8.59
N GLY A 115 4.39 0.39 7.39
CA GLY A 115 4.07 1.07 6.13
C GLY A 115 2.58 1.32 5.98
N ILE A 116 1.76 0.29 6.16
CA ILE A 116 0.30 0.36 6.10
C ILE A 116 -0.22 1.42 7.07
N ILE A 117 0.18 1.38 8.34
CA ILE A 117 -0.29 2.34 9.36
C ILE A 117 0.08 3.79 9.00
N LEU A 118 1.34 4.02 8.63
CA LEU A 118 1.84 5.35 8.27
C LEU A 118 1.07 5.94 7.07
N PHE A 119 0.87 5.14 6.03
CA PHE A 119 0.22 5.60 4.82
C PHE A 119 -1.31 5.66 4.95
N SER A 120 -1.93 4.85 5.81
CA SER A 120 -3.33 5.03 6.19
C SER A 120 -3.54 6.35 6.95
N TYR A 121 -2.63 6.72 7.83
CA TYR A 121 -2.66 8.03 8.49
C TYR A 121 -2.52 9.17 7.48
N LEU A 122 -1.60 9.02 6.52
CA LEU A 122 -1.43 9.98 5.43
C LEU A 122 -2.70 10.12 4.58
N SER A 123 -3.38 9.01 4.24
CA SER A 123 -4.68 9.05 3.56
C SER A 123 -5.71 9.87 4.34
N GLY A 124 -5.74 9.74 5.67
CA GLY A 124 -6.63 10.55 6.52
C GLY A 124 -6.30 12.04 6.51
N LEU A 125 -5.02 12.39 6.52
CA LEU A 125 -4.58 13.79 6.40
C LEU A 125 -4.95 14.37 5.03
N THR A 126 -4.70 13.63 3.95
CA THR A 126 -5.06 14.04 2.59
C THR A 126 -6.56 14.25 2.44
N GLN A 127 -7.37 13.36 3.03
CA GLN A 127 -8.83 13.50 2.99
C GLN A 127 -9.29 14.77 3.72
N ARG A 128 -8.79 15.01 4.94
CA ARG A 128 -9.11 16.24 5.70
C ARG A 128 -8.71 17.50 4.95
N TYR A 129 -7.56 17.48 4.29
CA TYR A 129 -7.10 18.62 3.49
C TYR A 129 -8.04 18.90 2.31
N ILE A 130 -8.45 17.86 1.58
CA ILE A 130 -9.39 17.96 0.45
C ILE A 130 -10.75 18.50 0.92
N ASP A 131 -11.26 17.98 2.04
CA ASP A 131 -12.56 18.38 2.59
C ASP A 131 -12.55 19.87 3.01
N ASN A 132 -11.51 20.31 3.72
CA ASN A 132 -11.36 21.71 4.16
C ASN A 132 -11.27 22.71 2.98
N HIS A 133 -10.60 22.34 1.89
CA HIS A 133 -10.51 23.20 0.69
C HIS A 133 -11.81 23.24 -0.10
N HIS A 134 -12.62 22.19 -0.03
CA HIS A 134 -13.95 22.18 -0.65
C HIS A 134 -14.94 23.10 0.07
N GLU A 135 -14.82 23.26 1.40
CA GLU A 135 -15.64 24.22 2.15
C GLU A 135 -15.26 25.67 1.87
N SER A 136 -13.97 26.01 1.78
CA SER A 136 -13.53 27.39 1.53
C SER A 136 -14.02 27.96 0.19
N ILE A 137 -14.12 27.12 -0.85
CA ILE A 137 -14.63 27.52 -2.18
C ILE A 137 -16.15 27.71 -2.20
N ARG A 138 -16.90 27.06 -1.29
CA ARG A 138 -18.37 27.22 -1.24
C ARG A 138 -18.82 28.48 -0.52
N VAL A 139 -17.96 29.06 0.33
CA VAL A 139 -18.28 30.22 1.17
C VAL A 139 -17.83 31.54 0.51
N SER A 140 -17.07 31.48 -0.59
CA SER A 140 -16.67 32.61 -1.44
C SER A 140 -17.59 32.79 -2.64
#